data_AF-A0A1B3NBB8-F1
#
_entry.id   AF-A0A1B3NBB8-F1
#
_cell.length_a   1.000
_cell.length_b   1.000
_cell.length_c   1.000
_cell.angle_alpha   90.00
_cell.angle_beta   90.00
_cell.angle_gamma   90.00
#
_symmetry.space_group_name_H-M   'P 1'
#
loop_
_entity.id
_entity.type
_entity.pdbx_description
1 polymer ?
#
loop_
_entity_poly.entity_id
_entity_poly.type
_entity_poly.pdbx_seq_one_letter_code
_entity_poly.pdbx_strand_id
1 'polypeptide(L)' 'MTDVHILAIDLAKRSFQVCGTALGGAVLFNRMVSRAKLETILRE' A
#
# COMPACT_ATOMS: atom_id res chain seq x y z
N MET A 1 8.39 5.53 -12.91
CA MET A 1 7.57 5.07 -11.76
C MET A 1 8.22 5.66 -10.52
N THR A 2 7.44 6.19 -9.57
CA THR A 2 8.02 6.65 -8.31
C THR A 2 8.31 5.40 -7.48
N ASP A 3 9.57 5.15 -7.16
CA ASP A 3 9.96 3.96 -6.43
C ASP A 3 9.39 4.00 -5.01
N VAL A 4 8.63 2.96 -4.66
CA VAL A 4 8.12 2.77 -3.30
C VAL A 4 9.26 2.22 -2.47
N HIS A 5 9.68 2.97 -1.45
CA HIS A 5 10.73 2.58 -0.54
C HIS A 5 10.18 1.81 0.68
N ILE A 6 9.01 2.21 1.20
CA ILE A 6 8.32 1.50 2.27
C ILE A 6 6.88 1.28 1.84
N LEU A 7 6.41 0.04 2.01
CA LEU A 7 5.01 -0.34 1.88
C LEU A 7 4.47 -0.73 3.26
N ALA A 8 3.53 0.06 3.79
CA ALA A 8 2.84 -0.21 5.04
C ALA A 8 1.41 -0.69 4.75
N ILE A 9 0.99 -1.77 5.41
CA ILE A 9 -0.34 -2.36 5.27
C ILE A 9 -0.96 -2.48 6.65
N ASP A 10 -2.07 -1.78 6.87
CA ASP A 10 -2.92 -1.95 8.04
C ASP A 10 -3.95 -3.07 7.78
N LEU A 11 -3.97 -4.05 8.67
CA LEU A 11 -4.83 -5.23 8.57
C LEU A 11 -6.15 -4.98 9.32
N ALA A 12 -7.18 -4.56 8.59
CA ALA A 12 -8.55 -4.50 9.11
C ALA A 12 -9.42 -5.65 8.58
N LYS A 13 -10.60 -5.85 9.18
CA LYS A 13 -11.54 -6.88 8.71
C LYS A 13 -12.06 -6.51 7.31
N ARG A 14 -11.60 -7.27 6.30
CA ARG A 14 -12.05 -7.22 4.89
C ARG A 14 -11.71 -5.94 4.11
N SER A 15 -11.11 -4.95 4.75
CA SER A 15 -10.50 -3.78 4.12
C SER A 15 -9.06 -3.62 4.59
N PHE A 16 -8.21 -3.06 3.75
CA PHE A 16 -6.80 -2.89 4.03
C PHE A 16 -6.40 -1.47 3.69
N GLN A 17 -5.79 -0.75 4.62
CA GLN A 17 -5.15 0.52 4.29
C GLN A 17 -3.76 0.22 3.75
N VAL A 18 -3.45 0.69 2.55
CA VAL A 18 -2.14 0.50 1.91
C VAL A 18 -1.51 1.87 1.71
N CYS A 19 -0.36 2.08 2.32
CA CYS A 19 0.42 3.31 2.25
C CYS A 19 1.81 3.02 1.67
N GLY A 20 2.18 3.74 0.62
CA GLY A 20 3.51 3.70 0.02
C GLY A 20 4.25 5.01 0.26
N THR A 21 5.53 4.94 0.61
CA THR A 21 6.37 6.14 0.79
C THR A 21 7.61 6.12 -0.09
N ALA A 22 8.08 7.31 -0.48
CA ALA A 22 9.38 7.50 -1.12
C ALA A 22 10.54 7.39 -0.10
N LEU A 23 11.78 7.36 -0.61
CA LEU A 23 12.99 7.57 0.19
C LEU A 23 12.89 8.95 0.85
N GLY A 24 12.87 9.00 2.18
CA GLY A 24 12.63 10.22 2.97
C GLY A 24 11.22 10.33 3.58
N GLY A 25 10.36 9.34 3.39
CA GLY A 25 9.09 9.22 4.12
C GLY A 25 7.93 10.02 3.53
N ALA A 26 8.11 10.68 2.38
CA ALA A 26 7.01 11.32 1.66
C ALA A 26 5.98 10.29 1.21
N VAL A 27 4.70 10.51 1.54
CA VAL A 27 3.61 9.61 1.16
C VAL A 27 3.33 9.73 -0.35
N LEU A 28 3.49 8.64 -1.07
CA LEU A 28 3.20 8.54 -2.50
C LEU A 28 1.72 8.22 -2.74
N PHE A 29 1.17 7.34 -1.91
CA PHE A 29 -0.26 7.03 -1.87
C PHE A 29 -0.64 6.50 -0.50
N ASN A 30 -1.89 6.73 -0.12
CA ASN A 30 -2.52 6.13 1.04
C ASN A 30 -3.98 5.86 0.68
N ARG A 31 -4.36 4.59 0.56
CA ARG A 31 -5.68 4.20 0.06
C ARG A 31 -6.19 2.91 0.68
N MET A 32 -7.50 2.85 0.86
CA MET A 32 -8.17 1.64 1.30
C MET A 32 -8.43 0.74 0.09
N VAL A 33 -8.11 -0.54 0.21
CA VAL A 33 -8.31 -1.54 -0.84
C VAL A 33 -9.06 -2.76 -0.30
N SER A 34 -9.71 -3.49 -1.20
CA SER A 34 -10.30 -4.80 -0.90
C SER A 34 -9.22 -5.88 -0.81
N ARG A 35 -9.58 -7.05 -0.24
CA ARG A 35 -8.70 -8.23 -0.22
C ARG A 35 -8.20 -8.61 -1.61
N ALA A 36 -9.11 -8.70 -2.59
CA ALA A 36 -8.76 -9.09 -3.96
C ALA A 36 -7.77 -8.11 -4.59
N LYS A 37 -7.93 -6.81 -4.34
CA LYS A 37 -7.02 -5.80 -4.86
C LYS A 37 -5.67 -5.82 -4.16
N LEU A 38 -5.63 -6.10 -2.85
CA LEU A 38 -4.37 -6.29 -2.11
C LEU A 38 -3.58 -7.48 -2.67
N GLU A 39 -4.23 -8.60 -2.97
CA GLU A 39 -3.58 -9.76 -3.58
C GLU A 39 -2.96 -9.44 -4.95
N THR A 40 -3.57 -8.55 -5.74
CA THR A 40 -2.94 -8.04 -6.98
C THR A 40 -1.69 -7.23 -6.67
N ILE A 41 -1.76 -6.30 -5.71
CA ILE A 41 -0.63 -5.40 -5.35
C ILE A 41 0.59 -6.19 -4.85
N LEU A 42 0.38 -7.30 -4.12
CA LEU A 42 1.48 -8.10 -3.55
C LEU A 42 2.14 -9.07 -4.54
N ARG A 43 1.60 -9.22 -5.76
CA ARG A 43 2.14 -10.10 -6.80
C ARG A 43 2.97 -9.36 -7.85
N GLU A 44 2.87 -8.04 -7.88
CA GLU A 44 3.70 -7.14 -8.70
C GLU A 44 5.09 -7.00 -8.08
#